data_AF-A0A380T0P0-F1
#
_entry.id   AF-A0A380T0P0-F1
#
_cell.length_a   1.000
_cell.length_b   1.000
_cell.length_c   1.000
_cell.angle_alpha   90.00
_cell.angle_beta   90.00
_cell.angle_gamma   90.00
#
_symmetry.space_group_name_H-M   'P 1'
#
loop_
_entity.id
_entity.type
_entity.pdbx_description
1 polymer ?
#
loop_
_entity_poly.entity_id
_entity_poly.type
_entity_poly.pdbx_seq_one_letter_code
_entity_poly.pdbx_strand_id
1 'polypeptide(L)'
;MWYPYLLVIHLLAAIAFIGTLFFEVVIWQTARRQVPAAAQAGVDQALSVRSRKVLHGVVLLLYGAGVGLAWHHRAALSQPLASSFASLLSLKIVLALSIIGHYLLLAFWLKRGRLSEGRARWIRCSILGHMLVIVVLAKAMFYWH
;
A
#
# COMPACT_ATOMS: atom_id res chain seq x y z
N MET A 1 5.56 -15.42 -21.28
CA MET A 1 6.69 -15.80 -20.41
C MET A 1 6.97 -14.80 -19.27
N TRP A 2 6.56 -13.53 -19.37
CA TRP A 2 6.81 -12.50 -18.33
C TRP A 2 5.90 -12.57 -17.09
N TYR A 3 4.74 -13.22 -17.19
CA TYR A 3 3.74 -13.27 -16.12
C TYR A 3 4.26 -13.75 -14.74
N PRO A 4 4.97 -14.89 -14.61
CA PRO A 4 5.46 -15.34 -13.30
C PRO A 4 6.45 -14.36 -12.66
N TYR A 5 7.29 -13.70 -13.47
CA TYR A 5 8.21 -12.67 -12.98
C TYR A 5 7.45 -11.44 -12.45
N LEU A 6 6.44 -10.97 -13.19
CA LEU A 6 5.59 -9.87 -12.73
C LEU A 6 4.88 -10.21 -11.41
N LEU A 7 4.44 -11.47 -11.25
CA LEU A 7 3.79 -11.93 -10.03
C LEU A 7 4.76 -11.90 -8.84
N VAL A 8 5.97 -12.42 -9.01
CA VAL A 8 7.00 -12.39 -7.95
C VAL A 8 7.38 -10.95 -7.61
N ILE A 9 7.62 -10.09 -8.60
CA ILE A 9 7.95 -8.68 -8.40
C ILE A 9 6.83 -7.96 -7.64
N HIS A 10 5.58 -8.17 -8.04
CA HIS A 10 4.42 -7.57 -7.38
C HIS A 10 4.31 -8.03 -5.91
N LEU A 11 4.53 -9.32 -5.64
CA LEU A 11 4.52 -9.85 -4.27
C LEU A 11 5.64 -9.26 -3.42
N LEU A 12 6.88 -9.24 -3.92
CA LEU A 12 8.02 -8.67 -3.19
C LEU A 12 7.81 -7.18 -2.90
N ALA A 13 7.29 -6.43 -3.88
CA ALA A 13 6.94 -5.02 -3.68
C ALA A 13 5.82 -4.85 -2.65
N ALA A 14 4.79 -5.71 -2.67
CA ALA A 14 3.71 -5.68 -1.69
C ALA A 14 4.22 -5.98 -0.27
N ILE A 15 5.10 -6.97 -0.11
CA ILE A 15 5.73 -7.31 1.17
C ILE A 15 6.56 -6.12 1.68
N ALA A 16 7.40 -5.51 0.84
CA ALA A 16 8.19 -4.34 1.22
C ALA A 16 7.30 -3.15 1.63
N PHE A 17 6.21 -2.91 0.89
CA PHE A 17 5.26 -1.84 1.17
C PHE A 17 4.54 -2.05 2.50
N ILE A 18 3.95 -3.24 2.68
CA ILE A 18 3.24 -3.62 3.91
C ILE A 18 4.20 -3.61 5.09
N GLY A 19 5.41 -4.18 4.95
CA GLY A 19 6.42 -4.22 6.01
C GLY A 19 6.85 -2.83 6.45
N THR A 20 7.03 -1.89 5.51
CA THR A 20 7.37 -0.51 5.84
C THR A 20 6.24 0.18 6.61
N LEU A 21 4.99 0.07 6.15
CA LEU A 21 3.85 0.66 6.86
C LEU A 21 3.56 -0.01 8.20
N PHE A 22 3.73 -1.33 8.28
CA PHE A 22 3.59 -2.07 9.53
C PHE A 22 4.63 -1.58 10.55
N PHE A 23 5.88 -1.44 10.13
CA PHE A 23 6.93 -0.86 10.98
C PHE A 23 6.55 0.55 11.45
N GLU A 24 6.13 1.44 10.56
CA GLU A 24 5.76 2.82 10.92
C GLU A 24 4.55 2.90 11.86
N VAL A 25 3.55 2.05 11.64
CA VAL A 25 2.27 2.12 12.37
C VAL A 25 2.35 1.37 13.70
N VAL A 26 2.95 0.18 13.71
CA VAL A 26 2.89 -0.73 14.87
C VAL A 26 4.15 -0.62 15.73
N ILE A 27 5.33 -0.62 15.12
CA ILE A 27 6.59 -0.70 15.85
C ILE A 27 7.08 0.69 16.27
N TRP A 28 7.19 1.62 15.32
CA TRP A 28 7.78 2.93 15.56
C TRP A 28 7.02 3.74 16.61
N GLN A 29 5.69 3.64 16.65
CA GLN A 29 4.87 4.38 17.62
C GLN A 29 5.19 4.06 19.07
N THR A 30 5.53 2.80 19.35
CA THR A 30 5.91 2.36 20.69
C THR A 30 7.39 2.63 20.94
N ALA A 31 8.23 2.40 19.94
CA ALA A 31 9.68 2.63 20.03
C ALA A 31 10.02 4.12 20.29
N ARG A 32 9.34 5.07 19.62
CA ARG A 32 9.61 6.51 19.79
C ARG A 32 9.41 7.01 21.23
N ARG A 33 8.59 6.34 22.03
CA ARG A 33 8.36 6.71 23.45
C ARG A 33 9.59 6.50 24.32
N GLN A 34 10.51 5.63 23.89
CA GLN A 34 11.75 5.32 24.58
C GLN A 34 12.92 6.22 24.15
N VAL A 35 12.72 7.06 23.13
CA VAL A 35 13.73 8.00 22.63
C VAL A 35 13.72 9.27 23.50
N PRO A 36 14.87 9.80 23.93
CA PRO A 36 14.93 11.06 24.68
C PRO A 36 14.26 12.21 23.93
N ALA A 37 13.48 13.04 24.64
CA ALA A 37 12.69 14.12 24.03
C ALA A 37 13.51 15.07 23.12
N ALA A 38 14.76 15.35 23.51
CA ALA A 38 15.67 16.19 22.73
C ALA A 38 16.05 15.59 21.36
N ALA A 39 16.02 14.27 21.20
CA ALA A 39 16.38 13.57 19.97
C ALA A 39 15.15 13.15 19.13
N GLN A 40 13.96 13.09 19.72
CA GLN A 40 12.75 12.57 19.06
C GLN A 40 12.47 13.23 17.70
N ALA A 41 12.45 14.57 17.65
CA ALA A 41 12.12 15.29 16.43
C ALA A 41 13.09 15.00 15.27
N GLY A 42 14.40 14.91 15.57
CA GLY A 42 15.43 14.59 14.58
C GLY A 42 15.30 13.16 14.05
N VAL A 43 15.03 12.19 14.93
CA VAL A 43 14.84 10.80 14.54
C VAL A 43 13.56 10.62 13.73
N ASP A 44 12.44 11.24 14.15
CA ASP A 44 11.18 11.23 13.42
C ASP A 44 11.34 11.81 12.00
N GLN A 45 12.07 12.93 11.87
CA GLN A 45 12.35 13.53 10.56
C GLN A 45 13.21 12.63 9.67
N ALA A 46 14.32 12.10 10.20
CA ALA A 46 15.22 11.23 9.44
C ALA A 46 14.50 9.97 8.96
N LEU A 47 13.71 9.34 9.84
CA LEU A 47 12.92 8.17 9.51
C LEU A 47 11.82 8.49 8.49
N SER A 48 11.11 9.61 8.64
CA SER A 48 10.07 10.02 7.69
C SER A 48 10.64 10.25 6.28
N VAL A 49 11.81 10.90 6.18
CA VAL A 49 12.48 11.14 4.89
C VAL A 49 12.90 9.82 4.26
N ARG A 50 13.53 8.92 5.03
CA ARG A 50 14.00 7.63 4.51
C ARG A 50 12.83 6.74 4.09
N SER A 51 11.82 6.60 4.95
CA SER A 51 10.64 5.79 4.66
C SER A 51 9.90 6.28 3.42
N ARG A 52 9.71 7.60 3.28
CA ARG A 52 9.05 8.17 2.10
C ARG A 52 9.80 7.84 0.81
N LYS A 53 11.14 7.90 0.81
CA LYS A 53 11.95 7.51 -0.35
C LYS A 53 11.78 6.02 -0.70
N VAL A 54 11.82 5.15 0.30
CA VAL A 54 11.61 3.70 0.12
C VAL A 54 10.21 3.42 -0.43
N LEU A 55 9.17 3.97 0.22
CA LEU A 55 7.78 3.78 -0.20
C LEU A 55 7.54 4.27 -1.63
N HIS A 56 8.10 5.40 -2.07
CA HIS A 56 7.93 5.87 -3.45
C HIS A 56 8.47 4.86 -4.47
N GLY A 57 9.70 4.35 -4.27
CA GLY A 57 10.28 3.35 -5.17
C GLY A 57 9.48 2.05 -5.19
N VAL A 58 9.07 1.58 -4.00
CA VAL A 58 8.27 0.36 -3.86
C VAL A 58 6.88 0.51 -4.49
N VAL A 59 6.22 1.66 -4.33
CA VAL A 59 4.91 1.94 -4.93
C VAL A 59 5.01 1.92 -6.46
N LEU A 60 6.01 2.57 -7.05
CA LEU A 60 6.17 2.56 -8.51
C LEU A 60 6.33 1.14 -9.04
N LEU A 61 7.14 0.31 -8.37
CA LEU A 61 7.32 -1.09 -8.71
C LEU A 61 6.03 -1.91 -8.53
N LEU A 62 5.33 -1.71 -7.41
CA LEU A 62 4.10 -2.41 -7.05
C LEU A 62 2.98 -2.15 -8.07
N TYR A 63 2.72 -0.88 -8.40
CA TYR A 63 1.69 -0.51 -9.36
C TYR A 63 2.10 -0.84 -10.79
N GLY A 64 3.38 -0.66 -11.16
CA GLY A 64 3.88 -1.06 -12.48
C GLY A 64 3.66 -2.55 -12.74
N ALA A 65 4.06 -3.41 -11.79
CA ALA A 65 3.81 -4.84 -11.89
C ALA A 65 2.30 -5.19 -11.83
N GLY A 66 1.54 -4.47 -10.99
CA GLY A 66 0.09 -4.64 -10.87
C GLY A 66 -0.67 -4.35 -12.17
N VAL A 67 -0.30 -3.28 -12.88
CA VAL A 67 -0.87 -2.94 -14.20
C VAL A 67 -0.54 -4.03 -15.23
N GLY A 68 0.69 -4.54 -15.24
CA GLY A 68 1.08 -5.65 -16.12
C GLY A 68 0.25 -6.93 -15.86
N LEU A 69 0.00 -7.26 -14.59
CA LEU A 69 -0.86 -8.38 -14.20
C LEU A 69 -2.33 -8.13 -14.58
N ALA A 70 -2.86 -6.92 -14.37
CA ALA A 70 -4.22 -6.57 -14.76
C ALA A 70 -4.41 -6.66 -16.28
N TRP A 71 -3.42 -6.25 -17.07
CA TRP A 71 -3.46 -6.36 -18.53
C TRP A 71 -3.52 -7.81 -19.02
N HIS A 72 -2.80 -8.71 -18.34
CA HIS A 72 -2.89 -10.14 -18.62
C HIS A 72 -4.32 -10.67 -18.39
N HIS A 73 -4.99 -10.18 -17.34
CA HIS A 73 -6.37 -10.54 -16.99
C HIS A 73 -7.45 -9.64 -17.62
N ARG A 74 -7.14 -8.89 -18.68
CA ARG A 74 -8.09 -7.94 -19.31
C ARG A 74 -9.42 -8.56 -19.74
N ALA A 75 -9.42 -9.83 -20.16
CA ALA A 75 -10.63 -10.53 -20.56
C ALA A 75 -11.59 -10.71 -19.36
N ALA A 76 -11.07 -11.17 -18.22
CA ALA A 76 -11.84 -11.25 -16.98
C ALA A 76 -12.33 -9.87 -16.51
N LEU A 77 -11.50 -8.83 -16.67
CA LEU A 77 -11.86 -7.46 -16.29
C LEU A 77 -12.91 -6.83 -17.21
N SER A 78 -13.11 -7.35 -18.43
CA SER A 78 -14.17 -6.88 -19.33
C SER A 78 -15.57 -7.28 -18.85
N GLN A 79 -15.65 -8.32 -18.01
CA GLN A 79 -16.89 -8.81 -17.40
C GLN A 79 -16.67 -9.00 -15.89
N PRO A 80 -16.52 -7.90 -15.12
CA PRO A 80 -16.01 -7.93 -13.75
C PRO A 80 -16.91 -8.72 -12.78
N LEU A 81 -18.19 -8.92 -13.11
CA LEU A 81 -19.16 -9.63 -12.26
C LEU A 81 -19.50 -11.04 -12.77
N ALA A 82 -18.88 -11.49 -13.87
CA ALA A 82 -19.21 -12.79 -14.47
C ALA A 82 -18.63 -13.99 -13.71
N SER A 83 -17.69 -13.77 -12.78
CA SER A 83 -17.14 -14.83 -11.93
C SER A 83 -16.65 -14.28 -10.59
N SER A 84 -16.54 -15.18 -9.60
CA SER A 84 -15.91 -14.92 -8.30
C SER A 84 -14.49 -14.36 -8.49
N PHE A 85 -13.70 -14.96 -9.40
CA PHE A 85 -12.36 -14.48 -9.74
C PHE A 85 -12.36 -13.03 -10.25
N ALA A 86 -13.18 -12.72 -11.26
CA ALA A 86 -13.24 -11.39 -11.85
C ALA A 86 -13.73 -10.33 -10.85
N SER A 87 -14.68 -10.70 -9.99
CA SER A 87 -15.25 -9.80 -8.98
C SER A 87 -14.21 -9.43 -7.92
N LEU A 88 -13.51 -10.44 -7.38
CA LEU A 88 -12.47 -10.23 -6.37
C LEU A 88 -11.25 -9.50 -6.96
N LEU A 89 -10.88 -9.78 -8.21
CA LEU A 89 -9.83 -9.05 -8.92
C LEU A 89 -10.19 -7.57 -9.09
N SER A 90 -11.43 -7.29 -9.49
CA SER A 90 -11.93 -5.92 -9.66
C SER A 90 -11.97 -5.16 -8.33
N LEU A 91 -12.45 -5.79 -7.27
CA LEU A 91 -12.44 -5.22 -5.92
C LEU A 91 -11.00 -4.92 -5.45
N LYS A 92 -10.06 -5.84 -5.70
CA LYS A 92 -8.64 -5.62 -5.41
C LYS A 92 -8.08 -4.40 -6.15
N ILE A 93 -8.44 -4.20 -7.41
CA ILE A 93 -8.03 -3.02 -8.19
C ILE A 93 -8.63 -1.74 -7.61
N VAL A 94 -9.92 -1.74 -7.26
CA VAL A 94 -10.58 -0.58 -6.64
C VAL A 94 -9.90 -0.20 -5.31
N LEU A 95 -9.58 -1.18 -4.47
CA LEU A 95 -8.84 -0.95 -3.21
C LEU A 95 -7.44 -0.42 -3.48
N ALA A 96 -6.74 -0.91 -4.52
CA ALA A 96 -5.43 -0.36 -4.89
C ALA A 96 -5.56 1.11 -5.33
N LEU A 97 -6.54 1.45 -6.17
CA LEU A 97 -6.78 2.83 -6.57
C LEU A 97 -7.15 3.73 -5.37
N SER A 98 -7.89 3.22 -4.39
CA SER A 98 -8.21 3.99 -3.17
C SER A 98 -6.95 4.33 -2.36
N ILE A 99 -5.93 3.47 -2.36
CA ILE A 99 -4.65 3.74 -1.71
C ILE A 99 -3.93 4.93 -2.38
N ILE A 100 -3.95 5.01 -3.71
CA ILE A 100 -3.45 6.20 -4.42
C ILE A 100 -4.23 7.44 -3.97
N GLY A 101 -5.56 7.35 -3.89
CA GLY A 101 -6.41 8.44 -3.38
C GLY A 101 -6.00 8.91 -1.99
N HIS A 102 -5.69 8.00 -1.07
CA HIS A 102 -5.19 8.33 0.27
C HIS A 102 -3.84 9.07 0.23
N TYR A 103 -2.91 8.65 -0.63
CA TYR A 103 -1.63 9.36 -0.81
C TYR A 103 -1.80 10.76 -1.40
N LEU A 104 -2.69 10.91 -2.39
CA LEU A 104 -2.99 12.22 -2.98
C LEU A 104 -3.64 13.15 -1.96
N LEU A 105 -4.57 12.64 -1.14
CA LEU A 105 -5.19 13.40 -0.05
C LEU A 105 -4.13 13.85 0.98
N LEU A 106 -3.21 12.95 1.35
CA LEU A 106 -2.08 13.28 2.22
C LEU A 106 -1.22 14.40 1.64
N ALA A 107 -0.84 14.30 0.36
CA ALA A 107 -0.05 15.31 -0.34
C ALA A 107 -0.78 16.66 -0.41
N PHE A 108 -2.09 16.63 -0.66
CA PHE A 108 -2.95 17.82 -0.69
C PHE A 108 -3.01 18.52 0.68
N TRP A 109 -3.17 17.78 1.77
CA TRP A 109 -3.19 18.36 3.12
C TRP A 109 -1.81 18.84 3.60
N LEU A 110 -0.73 18.17 3.19
CA LEU A 110 0.64 18.65 3.41
C LEU A 110 0.85 20.01 2.73
N LYS A 111 0.49 20.14 1.45
CA LYS A 111 0.61 21.41 0.72
C LYS A 111 -0.19 22.55 1.34
N ARG A 112 -1.32 22.24 1.98
CA ARG A 112 -2.18 23.24 2.65
C ARG A 112 -1.78 23.53 4.12
N GLY A 113 -0.74 22.89 4.65
CA GLY A 113 -0.32 23.05 6.05
C GLY A 113 -1.34 22.54 7.08
N ARG A 114 -2.32 21.72 6.66
CA ARG A 114 -3.45 21.26 7.51
C ARG A 114 -3.28 19.82 8.01
N LEU A 115 -2.09 19.25 7.87
CA LEU A 115 -1.82 17.88 8.27
C LEU A 115 -1.41 17.81 9.74
N SER A 116 -2.31 17.31 10.58
CA SER A 116 -1.96 16.90 11.95
C SER A 116 -1.33 15.50 11.95
N GLU A 117 -0.51 15.21 12.95
CA GLU A 117 0.07 13.87 13.14
C GLU A 117 -1.00 12.78 13.23
N GLY A 118 -2.14 13.08 13.88
CA GLY A 118 -3.26 12.15 14.00
C GLY A 118 -3.89 11.78 12.65
N ARG A 119 -4.07 12.75 11.75
CA ARG A 119 -4.61 12.52 10.40
C ARG A 119 -3.64 11.72 9.55
N ALA A 120 -2.35 12.07 9.59
CA ALA A 120 -1.30 11.33 8.88
C ALA A 120 -1.25 9.86 9.31
N ARG A 121 -1.40 9.63 10.62
CA ARG A 121 -1.47 8.28 11.20
C ARG A 121 -2.71 7.54 10.73
N TRP A 122 -3.89 8.14 10.80
CA TRP A 122 -5.13 7.49 10.37
C TRP A 122 -5.05 7.07 8.90
N ILE A 123 -4.49 7.92 8.03
CA ILE A 123 -4.26 7.58 6.62
C ILE A 123 -3.34 6.36 6.49
N ARG A 124 -2.20 6.32 7.20
CA ARG A 124 -1.30 5.16 7.17
C ARG A 124 -1.95 3.87 7.67
N CYS A 125 -2.73 3.93 8.75
CA CYS A 125 -3.49 2.78 9.25
C CYS A 125 -4.54 2.31 8.24
N SER A 126 -5.27 3.25 7.61
CA SER A 126 -6.23 2.93 6.56
C SER A 126 -5.56 2.23 5.38
N ILE A 127 -4.43 2.75 4.90
CA ILE A 127 -3.66 2.14 3.81
C ILE A 127 -3.19 0.73 4.19
N LEU A 128 -2.67 0.54 5.40
CA LEU A 128 -2.27 -0.77 5.89
C LEU A 128 -3.45 -1.75 5.89
N GLY A 129 -4.61 -1.33 6.39
CA GLY A 129 -5.84 -2.11 6.37
C GLY A 129 -6.27 -2.50 4.94
N HIS A 130 -6.27 -1.55 4.01
CA HIS A 130 -6.57 -1.82 2.60
C HIS A 130 -5.59 -2.85 2.00
N MET A 131 -4.29 -2.74 2.30
CA MET A 131 -3.29 -3.70 1.81
C MET A 131 -3.51 -5.10 2.38
N LEU A 132 -3.87 -5.23 3.66
CA LEU A 132 -4.18 -6.54 4.24
C LEU A 132 -5.42 -7.16 3.59
N VAL A 133 -6.47 -6.38 3.34
CA VAL A 133 -7.65 -6.84 2.59
C VAL A 133 -7.24 -7.28 1.19
N ILE A 134 -6.43 -6.51 0.47
CA ILE A 134 -5.92 -6.86 -0.86
C ILE A 134 -5.19 -8.21 -0.86
N VAL A 135 -4.36 -8.49 0.16
CA VAL A 135 -3.66 -9.77 0.29
C VAL A 135 -4.64 -10.93 0.48
N VAL A 136 -5.65 -10.75 1.32
CA VAL A 136 -6.71 -11.75 1.52
C VAL A 136 -7.47 -12.00 0.22
N LEU A 137 -7.90 -10.95 -0.48
CA LEU A 137 -8.58 -11.06 -1.79
C LEU A 137 -7.70 -11.79 -2.82
N ALA A 138 -6.40 -11.50 -2.83
CA ALA A 138 -5.45 -12.13 -3.74
C ALA A 138 -5.31 -13.64 -3.53
N LYS A 139 -5.57 -14.14 -2.32
CA LYS A 139 -5.65 -15.59 -2.06
C LYS A 139 -7.06 -16.13 -2.32
N ALA A 140 -8.09 -15.44 -1.82
CA ALA A 140 -9.48 -15.85 -1.96
C ALA A 140 -9.88 -16.12 -3.42
N MET A 141 -9.39 -15.34 -4.38
CA MET A 141 -9.68 -15.54 -5.81
C MET A 141 -9.30 -16.91 -6.37
N PHE A 142 -8.45 -17.69 -5.68
CA PHE A 142 -8.04 -19.03 -6.11
C PHE A 142 -8.70 -20.16 -5.31
N TYR A 143 -9.35 -19.86 -4.19
CA TYR A 143 -9.96 -20.85 -3.30
C TYR A 143 -11.48 -20.72 -3.20
N TRP A 144 -12.01 -19.54 -3.54
CA TRP A 144 -13.44 -19.27 -3.54
C TRP A 144 -13.97 -19.44 -4.97
N HIS A 145 -14.68 -20.55 -5.19
CA HIS A 145 -15.37 -20.85 -6.45
C HIS A 145 -16.84 -20.42 -6.35
#